data_AF-L1LDH5-F1
#
_entry.id   AF-L1LDH5-F1
#
_cell.length_a   1.000
_cell.length_b   1.000
_cell.length_c   1.000
_cell.angle_alpha   90.00
_cell.angle_beta   90.00
_cell.angle_gamma   90.00
#
_symmetry.space_group_name_H-M   'P 1'
#
loop_
_entity.id
_entity.type
_entity.pdbx_description
1 polymer ?
#
loop_
_entity_poly.entity_id
_entity_poly.type
_entity_poly.pdbx_seq_one_letter_code
_entity_poly.pdbx_strand_id
1 'polypeptide(L)'
;MTSGDDSHGDSGPQVTHVPGFGAGKPDEAWKRSLARNSGFYKYPHEFSEKDLSEAELNDKFERLIKADDPKSACTPLQLEEFRCLNKNGYHTDPEYASTKCVKWYHEWLQCKWDEEKLKFGYNYMEGRPQRKHKAYIAAPNYQYS
;
A
#
# COMPACT_ATOMS: atom_id res chain seq x y z
N MET A 1 69.74 0.53 -5.09
CA MET A 1 68.56 -0.18 -4.60
C MET A 1 67.77 0.81 -3.76
N THR A 2 66.96 1.61 -4.45
CA THR A 2 65.47 1.61 -4.42
C THR A 2 64.93 2.30 -3.16
N SER A 3 64.57 3.58 -3.27
CA SER A 3 63.21 4.07 -3.60
C SER A 3 62.29 4.04 -2.37
N GLY A 4 61.99 5.22 -1.83
CA GLY A 4 60.93 5.44 -0.84
C GLY A 4 60.08 6.60 -1.34
N ASP A 5 59.13 6.29 -2.23
CA ASP A 5 58.15 7.24 -2.75
C ASP A 5 57.03 7.43 -1.73
N ASP A 6 56.88 8.66 -1.26
CA ASP A 6 55.67 9.18 -0.62
C ASP A 6 54.51 9.12 -1.62
N SER A 7 53.59 8.18 -1.39
CA SER A 7 52.33 8.09 -2.13
C SER A 7 51.19 8.51 -1.23
N HIS A 8 50.91 9.82 -1.19
CA HIS A 8 49.60 10.34 -0.80
C HIS A 8 48.55 9.87 -1.82
N GLY A 9 47.98 8.69 -1.56
CA GLY A 9 46.83 8.16 -2.29
C GLY A 9 45.59 8.96 -1.96
N ASP A 10 45.38 10.03 -2.72
CA ASP A 10 44.11 10.74 -2.87
C ASP A 10 43.10 9.78 -3.57
N SER A 11 42.48 8.89 -2.78
CA SER A 11 41.31 8.15 -3.20
C SER A 11 40.07 8.96 -2.81
N GLY A 12 39.61 9.76 -3.78
CA GLY A 12 38.38 10.54 -3.69
C GLY A 12 37.18 9.71 -3.21
N PRO A 13 36.07 10.36 -2.82
CA PRO A 13 34.93 9.70 -2.21
C PRO A 13 34.43 8.57 -3.13
N GLN A 14 34.67 7.34 -2.69
CA GLN A 14 34.09 6.17 -3.31
C GLN A 14 32.59 6.28 -3.16
N VAL A 15 31.92 6.69 -4.24
CA VAL A 15 30.48 6.48 -4.42
C VAL A 15 30.29 4.97 -4.58
N THR A 16 30.26 4.28 -3.44
CA THR A 16 29.92 2.86 -3.39
C THR A 16 28.44 2.71 -3.72
N HIS A 17 28.21 2.35 -4.99
CA HIS A 17 27.06 1.62 -5.52
C HIS A 17 25.66 2.25 -5.38
N VAL A 18 25.20 2.81 -6.51
CA VAL A 18 23.83 2.62 -7.00
C VAL A 18 23.94 1.53 -8.07
N PRO A 19 23.41 0.31 -7.87
CA PRO A 19 22.02 0.01 -8.26
C PRO A 19 21.29 -1.06 -7.40
N GLY A 20 19.96 -0.96 -7.35
CA GLY A 20 18.97 -2.00 -6.98
C GLY A 20 19.39 -3.10 -6.00
N PHE A 21 18.83 -3.06 -4.78
CA PHE A 21 18.93 -4.10 -3.73
C PHE A 21 20.24 -4.17 -2.92
N GLY A 22 21.00 -3.07 -2.80
CA GLY A 22 22.10 -2.96 -1.83
C GLY A 22 21.63 -2.40 -0.49
N ALA A 23 21.59 -3.22 0.56
CA ALA A 23 21.36 -2.82 1.96
C ALA A 23 22.58 -2.07 2.56
N GLY A 24 23.10 -1.07 1.86
CA GLY A 24 24.19 -0.24 2.34
C GLY A 24 23.66 0.79 3.34
N LYS A 25 23.87 0.56 4.63
CA LYS A 25 23.64 1.58 5.65
C LYS A 25 24.77 2.62 5.52
N PRO A 26 24.49 3.90 5.20
CA PRO A 26 25.54 4.90 5.17
C PRO A 26 26.19 5.02 6.56
N ASP A 27 27.51 5.00 6.62
CA ASP A 27 28.24 5.03 7.90
C ASP A 27 27.98 6.35 8.65
N GLU A 28 28.02 7.46 7.92
CA GLU A 28 27.82 8.80 8.47
C GLU A 28 26.34 9.12 8.73
N ALA A 29 26.10 9.83 9.85
CA ALA A 29 24.74 10.16 10.30
C ALA A 29 23.99 11.09 9.34
N TRP A 30 24.66 12.09 8.76
CA TRP A 30 24.03 13.00 7.82
C TRP A 30 23.69 12.32 6.48
N LYS A 31 24.52 11.38 6.01
CA LYS A 31 24.24 10.55 4.83
C LYS A 31 23.00 9.69 5.04
N ARG A 32 22.86 9.10 6.24
CA ARG A 32 21.62 8.41 6.67
C ARG A 32 20.42 9.33 6.69
N SER A 33 20.56 10.55 7.22
CA SER A 33 19.47 11.53 7.25
C SER A 33 19.05 11.94 5.84
N LEU A 34 20.00 12.18 4.93
CA LEU A 34 19.71 12.52 3.54
C LEU A 34 19.02 11.36 2.82
N ALA A 35 19.55 10.14 2.95
CA ALA A 35 18.97 8.95 2.35
C ALA A 35 17.56 8.64 2.88
N ARG A 36 17.29 8.94 4.17
CA ARG A 36 15.93 8.84 4.74
C ARG A 36 15.00 9.89 4.16
N ASN A 37 15.43 11.14 4.10
CA ASN A 37 14.62 12.23 3.56
C ASN A 37 14.27 12.02 2.09
N SER A 38 15.16 11.37 1.33
CA SER A 38 14.90 10.99 -0.07
C SER A 38 14.15 9.66 -0.23
N GLY A 39 13.82 8.96 0.85
CA GLY A 39 13.08 7.69 0.82
C GLY A 39 13.90 6.44 0.47
N PHE A 40 15.22 6.55 0.33
CA PHE A 40 16.10 5.42 -0.01
C PHE A 40 16.52 4.58 1.20
N TYR A 41 16.37 5.10 2.42
CA TYR A 41 16.77 4.40 3.64
C TYR A 41 15.69 4.51 4.73
N LYS A 42 15.36 3.38 5.34
CA LYS A 42 14.46 3.29 6.51
C LYS A 42 15.24 2.80 7.72
N TYR A 43 14.95 3.33 8.89
CA TYR A 43 15.66 2.91 10.09
C TYR A 43 15.21 1.51 10.54
N PRO A 44 16.11 0.63 11.01
CA PRO A 44 15.74 -0.73 11.42
C PRO A 44 14.68 -0.80 12.52
N HIS A 45 14.58 0.24 13.35
CA HIS A 45 13.61 0.33 14.45
C HIS A 45 12.24 0.88 14.03
N GLU A 46 12.07 1.35 12.78
CA GLU A 46 10.77 1.84 12.30
C GLU A 46 9.74 0.71 12.16
N PHE A 47 10.17 -0.55 12.15
CA PHE A 47 9.30 -1.74 12.04
C PHE A 47 9.53 -2.72 13.20
N SER A 48 9.70 -2.20 14.42
CA SER A 48 9.84 -3.01 15.65
C SER A 48 8.55 -3.70 16.10
N GLU A 49 7.69 -4.14 15.16
CA GLU A 49 6.57 -5.05 15.42
C GLU A 49 6.87 -6.47 14.94
N LYS A 50 8.15 -6.79 14.69
CA LYS A 50 8.61 -8.14 14.29
C LYS A 50 8.29 -9.24 15.28
N ASP A 51 7.89 -8.88 16.50
CA ASP A 51 7.58 -9.84 17.57
C ASP A 51 6.10 -10.23 17.61
N LEU A 52 5.22 -9.55 16.85
CA LEU A 52 3.80 -9.90 16.77
C LEU A 52 3.57 -10.88 15.62
N SER A 53 2.78 -11.91 15.90
CA SER A 53 2.29 -12.81 14.85
C SER A 53 1.34 -12.06 13.89
N GLU A 54 1.23 -12.53 12.65
CA GLU A 54 0.31 -11.97 11.65
C GLU A 54 -1.14 -11.89 12.19
N ALA A 55 -1.55 -12.89 12.97
CA ALA A 55 -2.88 -12.93 13.60
C ALA A 55 -3.07 -11.81 14.63
N GLU A 56 -2.06 -11.54 15.46
CA GLU A 56 -2.11 -10.46 16.46
C GLU A 56 -2.12 -9.08 15.82
N LEU A 57 -1.34 -8.88 14.76
CA LEU A 57 -1.36 -7.64 13.96
C LEU A 57 -2.74 -7.40 13.35
N ASN A 58 -3.35 -8.43 12.78
CA ASN A 58 -4.67 -8.35 12.17
C ASN A 58 -5.76 -8.05 13.22
N ASP A 59 -5.74 -8.70 14.38
CA ASP A 59 -6.71 -8.43 15.47
C ASP A 59 -6.54 -7.01 16.04
N LYS A 60 -5.30 -6.55 16.23
CA LYS A 60 -5.01 -5.18 16.66
C LYS A 60 -5.59 -4.16 15.68
N PHE A 61 -5.38 -4.36 14.38
CA PHE A 61 -5.90 -3.47 13.35
C PHE A 61 -7.44 -3.49 13.27
N GLU A 62 -8.03 -4.68 13.38
CA GLU A 62 -9.49 -4.84 13.39
C GLU A 62 -10.14 -4.07 14.55
N ARG A 63 -9.54 -4.12 15.75
CA ARG A 63 -10.02 -3.35 16.91
C ARG A 63 -9.93 -1.85 16.69
N LEU A 64 -8.85 -1.36 16.08
CA LEU A 64 -8.66 0.06 15.80
C LEU A 64 -9.69 0.57 14.78
N ILE A 65 -9.91 -0.15 13.68
CA ILE A 65 -10.91 0.23 12.66
C ILE A 65 -12.32 0.22 13.24
N LYS A 66 -12.68 -0.82 14.00
CA LYS A 66 -14.01 -0.90 14.61
C LYS A 66 -14.25 0.19 15.65
N ALA A 67 -13.19 0.64 16.33
CA ALA A 67 -13.27 1.75 17.28
C ALA A 67 -13.42 3.11 16.57
N ASP A 68 -12.86 3.27 15.37
CA ASP A 68 -12.94 4.50 14.57
C ASP A 68 -14.34 4.70 13.98
N ASP A 69 -14.86 3.72 13.22
CA ASP A 69 -16.22 3.77 12.67
C ASP A 69 -16.91 2.39 12.73
N PRO A 70 -17.73 2.12 13.76
CA PRO A 70 -18.41 0.83 13.91
C PRO A 70 -19.59 0.65 12.94
N LYS A 71 -20.04 1.70 12.24
CA LYS A 71 -21.21 1.66 11.34
C LYS A 71 -20.85 1.65 9.87
N SER A 72 -19.59 1.94 9.53
CA SER A 72 -19.13 1.94 8.14
C SER A 72 -19.17 0.53 7.54
N ALA A 73 -19.91 0.39 6.44
CA ALA A 73 -20.01 -0.85 5.67
C ALA A 73 -18.67 -1.25 5.00
N CYS A 74 -17.75 -0.30 4.83
CA CYS A 74 -16.48 -0.51 4.13
C CYS A 74 -15.36 -1.02 5.03
N THR A 75 -15.58 -1.13 6.34
CA THR A 75 -14.57 -1.60 7.31
C THR A 75 -14.00 -2.99 6.99
N PRO A 76 -14.78 -3.98 6.48
CA PRO A 76 -14.23 -5.29 6.17
C PRO A 76 -13.27 -5.26 4.97
N LEU A 77 -13.52 -4.38 3.98
CA LEU A 77 -12.66 -4.25 2.80
C LEU A 77 -11.28 -3.71 3.17
N GLN A 78 -11.25 -2.75 4.10
CA GLN A 78 -10.01 -2.20 4.64
C GLN A 78 -9.22 -3.24 5.44
N LEU A 79 -9.91 -4.12 6.18
CA LEU A 79 -9.29 -5.22 6.90
C LEU A 79 -8.69 -6.26 5.93
N GLU A 80 -9.38 -6.60 4.84
CA GLU A 80 -8.88 -7.51 3.80
C GLU A 80 -7.68 -6.95 3.04
N GLU A 81 -7.63 -5.63 2.80
CA GLU A 81 -6.44 -4.96 2.27
C GLU A 81 -5.24 -5.17 3.20
N PHE A 82 -5.40 -4.89 4.50
CA PHE A 82 -4.33 -5.05 5.47
C PHE A 82 -3.85 -6.51 5.60
N ARG A 83 -4.80 -7.46 5.65
CA ARG A 83 -4.49 -8.90 5.62
C ARG A 83 -3.69 -9.28 4.38
N CYS A 84 -4.07 -8.76 3.22
CA CYS A 84 -3.35 -9.00 1.97
C CYS A 84 -1.92 -8.44 2.01
N LEU A 85 -1.73 -7.23 2.56
CA LEU A 85 -0.41 -6.58 2.66
C LEU A 85 0.53 -7.38 3.57
N ASN A 86 0.03 -7.83 4.72
CA ASN A 86 0.80 -8.63 5.67
C ASN A 86 1.22 -9.97 5.06
N LYS A 87 0.28 -10.67 4.42
CA LYS A 87 0.53 -11.96 3.77
C LYS A 87 1.58 -11.88 2.65
N ASN A 88 1.65 -10.76 1.93
CA ASN A 88 2.60 -10.56 0.83
C ASN A 88 3.93 -9.90 1.26
N GLY A 89 4.18 -9.75 2.56
CA GLY A 89 5.45 -9.21 3.05
C GLY A 89 5.65 -7.73 2.70
N TYR A 90 4.65 -6.88 2.95
CA TYR A 90 4.73 -5.44 2.70
C TYR A 90 5.97 -4.75 3.31
N HIS A 91 6.46 -5.25 4.45
CA HIS A 91 7.67 -4.72 5.08
C HIS A 91 8.96 -4.99 4.30
N THR A 92 9.01 -6.08 3.53
CA THR A 92 10.18 -6.48 2.74
C THR A 92 10.09 -5.99 1.30
N ASP A 93 8.91 -6.11 0.69
CA ASP A 93 8.66 -5.72 -0.69
C ASP A 93 7.31 -5.00 -0.80
N PRO A 94 7.28 -3.67 -0.55
CA PRO A 94 6.05 -2.91 -0.60
C PRO A 94 5.49 -2.78 -2.02
N GLU A 95 6.35 -2.76 -3.04
CA GLU A 95 5.93 -2.65 -4.43
C GLU A 95 5.17 -3.91 -4.85
N TYR A 96 5.74 -5.09 -4.62
CA TYR A 96 5.06 -6.35 -4.89
C TYR A 96 3.75 -6.48 -4.12
N ALA A 97 3.76 -6.24 -2.81
CA ALA A 97 2.56 -6.34 -1.98
C ALA A 97 1.44 -5.40 -2.46
N SER A 98 1.79 -4.16 -2.82
CA SER A 98 0.81 -3.18 -3.30
C SER A 98 0.12 -3.63 -4.59
N THR A 99 0.87 -4.20 -5.56
CA THR A 99 0.28 -4.67 -6.83
C THR A 99 -0.74 -5.80 -6.64
N LYS A 100 -0.59 -6.62 -5.60
CA LYS A 100 -1.51 -7.72 -5.29
C LYS A 100 -2.74 -7.24 -4.51
N CYS A 101 -2.58 -6.24 -3.66
CA CYS A 101 -3.60 -5.82 -2.71
C CYS A 101 -4.40 -4.59 -3.16
N VAL A 102 -3.98 -3.91 -4.23
CA VAL A 102 -4.66 -2.74 -4.80
C VAL A 102 -6.14 -2.98 -5.13
N LYS A 103 -6.53 -4.24 -5.41
CA LYS A 103 -7.94 -4.58 -5.65
C LYS A 103 -8.82 -4.23 -4.45
N TRP A 104 -8.37 -4.51 -3.23
CA TRP A 104 -9.16 -4.29 -2.01
C TRP A 104 -9.26 -2.81 -1.69
N TYR A 105 -8.18 -2.08 -1.95
CA TYR A 105 -8.19 -0.61 -1.88
C TYR A 105 -9.20 -0.01 -2.87
N HIS A 106 -9.26 -0.53 -4.10
CA HIS A 106 -10.21 -0.05 -5.11
C HIS A 106 -11.67 -0.33 -4.70
N GLU A 107 -11.97 -1.53 -4.23
CA GLU A 107 -13.30 -1.88 -3.70
C GLU A 107 -13.67 -1.01 -2.49
N TRP A 108 -12.72 -0.73 -1.59
CA TRP A 108 -12.94 0.16 -0.46
C TRP A 108 -13.28 1.58 -0.92
N LEU A 109 -12.59 2.10 -1.94
CA LEU A 109 -12.85 3.43 -2.49
C LEU A 109 -14.25 3.51 -3.12
N GLN A 110 -14.65 2.48 -3.88
CA GLN A 110 -16.01 2.38 -4.43
C GLN A 110 -17.05 2.35 -3.31
N CYS A 111 -16.83 1.51 -2.29
CA CYS A 111 -17.72 1.41 -1.14
C CYS A 111 -17.87 2.74 -0.41
N LYS A 112 -16.78 3.49 -0.20
CA LYS A 112 -16.84 4.79 0.48
C LYS A 112 -17.68 5.80 -0.29
N TRP A 113 -17.57 5.80 -1.61
CA TRP A 113 -18.40 6.63 -2.46
C TRP A 113 -19.88 6.23 -2.39
N ASP A 114 -20.19 4.94 -2.38
CA ASP A 114 -21.57 4.47 -2.27
C ASP A 114 -22.16 4.73 -0.89
N GLU A 115 -21.37 4.59 0.17
CA GLU A 115 -21.75 4.99 1.52
C GLU A 115 -22.10 6.48 1.60
N GLU A 116 -21.31 7.33 0.96
CA GLU A 116 -21.55 8.78 0.91
C GLU A 116 -22.82 9.13 0.11
N LYS A 117 -23.01 8.52 -1.07
CA LYS A 117 -24.24 8.69 -1.86
C LYS A 117 -25.49 8.31 -1.07
N LEU A 118 -25.46 7.20 -0.32
CA LEU A 118 -26.58 6.75 0.49
C LEU A 118 -26.83 7.68 1.68
N LYS A 119 -25.79 8.23 2.30
CA LYS A 119 -25.91 9.18 3.42
C LYS A 119 -26.51 10.52 2.97
N PHE A 120 -26.09 11.04 1.82
CA PHE A 120 -26.53 12.34 1.31
C PHE A 120 -27.73 12.29 0.36
N GLY A 121 -28.16 11.09 -0.05
CA GLY A 121 -29.29 10.91 -0.95
C GLY A 121 -29.01 11.33 -2.39
N TYR A 122 -27.77 11.19 -2.86
CA TYR A 122 -27.41 11.49 -4.25
C TYR A 122 -28.08 10.48 -5.19
N ASN A 123 -28.83 10.97 -6.18
CA ASN A 123 -29.46 10.16 -7.21
C ASN A 123 -29.47 10.92 -8.56
N TYR A 124 -29.77 10.21 -9.64
CA TYR A 124 -29.87 10.75 -11.00
C TYR A 124 -31.22 10.40 -11.63
N MET A 125 -31.65 11.21 -12.62
CA MET A 125 -32.87 10.92 -13.37
C MET A 125 -32.56 9.90 -14.46
N GLU A 126 -33.21 8.74 -14.40
CA GLU A 126 -33.06 7.71 -15.42
C GLU A 126 -33.88 8.02 -16.66
N GLY A 127 -33.30 7.73 -17.84
CA GLY A 127 -34.03 7.80 -19.09
C GLY A 127 -35.11 6.72 -19.18
N ARG A 128 -36.07 6.91 -20.07
CA ARG A 128 -37.07 5.86 -20.36
C ARG A 128 -36.35 4.60 -20.88
N PRO A 129 -36.86 3.40 -20.57
CA PRO A 129 -36.25 2.16 -21.04
C PRO A 129 -36.19 2.15 -22.57
N GLN A 130 -35.07 1.68 -23.10
CA GLN A 130 -34.83 1.62 -24.53
C GLN A 130 -35.86 0.69 -25.20
N ARG A 131 -36.32 1.06 -26.41
CA ARG A 131 -37.33 0.27 -27.15
C ARG A 131 -36.92 -1.19 -27.36
N LYS A 132 -35.62 -1.45 -27.48
CA LYS A 132 -35.02 -2.79 -27.56
C LYS A 132 -34.13 -3.06 -26.33
N HIS A 133 -34.68 -2.94 -25.13
CA HIS A 133 -33.96 -3.29 -23.90
C HIS A 133 -33.64 -4.79 -23.84
N LYS A 134 -34.53 -5.64 -24.38
CA LYS A 134 -34.30 -7.08 -24.53
C LYS A 134 -33.74 -7.41 -25.92
N ALA A 135 -32.81 -8.37 -25.97
CA ALA A 135 -32.30 -8.89 -27.23
C ALA A 135 -33.37 -9.64 -28.05
N TYR A 136 -34.26 -10.38 -27.37
CA TYR A 136 -35.35 -11.14 -27.98
C TYR A 136 -36.64 -10.97 -27.18
N ILE A 137 -37.80 -11.08 -27.84
CA ILE A 137 -39.11 -10.81 -27.21
C ILE A 137 -39.43 -11.78 -26.06
N ALA A 138 -39.01 -13.04 -26.20
CA ALA A 138 -39.19 -14.09 -25.20
C ALA A 138 -38.12 -14.09 -24.11
N ALA A 139 -37.07 -13.27 -24.24
CA ALA A 139 -36.03 -13.21 -23.22
C ALA A 139 -36.59 -12.64 -21.90
N PRO A 140 -36.20 -13.21 -20.74
CA PRO A 140 -36.60 -12.66 -19.45
C PRO A 140 -36.04 -11.24 -19.27
N ASN A 141 -36.82 -10.36 -18.62
CA ASN A 141 -36.29 -9.07 -18.17
C ASN A 141 -35.89 -9.21 -16.70
N TYR A 142 -34.60 -9.38 -16.42
CA TYR A 142 -34.13 -9.27 -15.05
C TYR A 142 -34.17 -7.80 -14.65
N GLN A 143 -34.85 -7.51 -13.55
CA GLN A 143 -34.89 -6.18 -12.95
C GLN A 143 -33.65 -6.01 -12.09
N TYR A 144 -32.88 -4.94 -12.32
CA TYR A 144 -31.73 -4.57 -11.50
C TYR A 144 -32.11 -3.34 -10.68
N SER A 145 -31.67 -3.33 -9.42
CA SER A 145 -31.84 -2.22 -8.47
C SER A 145 -30.87 -1.09 -8.73
#